data_AF-A0A522UM83-F1
#
_entry.id   AF-A0A522UM83-F1
#
_cell.length_a   1.000
_cell.length_b   1.000
_cell.length_c   1.000
_cell.angle_alpha   90.00
_cell.angle_beta   90.00
_cell.angle_gamma   90.00
#
_symmetry.space_group_name_H-M   'P 1'
#
loop_
_entity.id
_entity.type
_entity.pdbx_description
1 polymer ?
#
loop_
_entity_poly.entity_id
_entity_poly.type
_entity_poly.pdbx_seq_one_letter_code
_entity_poly.pdbx_strand_id
1 'polypeptide(L)'
;NVFWETELGKGRPGWHIECSAMCTKHLGTRFDIHVGGVDNIFPHHETVMAQNFGAFGENPSKYWLHTRHLMIDGRKMSKSMGNFYTLRDLLEKGYMPMVIKYMLLSMSYRRRLNFTFHGLEEAGEKLEKIHCAIERIKRAKGFDDVEKIAMKALKKFEKVMDDNLDTGKALKIMEELSDAVMGMEPDKGSSIKILETFRIMDSILGLSLFKPF
;
A
#
# COMPACT_ATOMS: atom_id res chain seq x y z
N ASN A 1 -0.21 -17.49 34.39
CA ASN A 1 0.40 -16.15 34.27
C ASN A 1 1.65 -16.23 33.43
N VAL A 2 1.77 -15.41 32.38
CA VAL A 2 2.98 -15.33 31.54
C VAL A 2 3.97 -14.37 32.19
N PHE A 3 5.22 -14.78 32.42
CA PHE A 3 6.31 -13.95 32.96
C PHE A 3 7.69 -14.52 32.59
N TRP A 4 8.73 -13.69 32.73
CA TRP A 4 10.15 -14.07 32.66
C TRP A 4 10.83 -13.80 34.00
N GLU A 5 11.81 -14.62 34.35
CA GLU A 5 12.71 -14.37 35.48
C GLU A 5 13.83 -13.43 35.03
N THR A 6 14.05 -12.37 35.80
CA THR A 6 15.06 -11.34 35.54
C THR A 6 15.77 -10.99 36.84
N GLU A 7 16.89 -10.27 36.76
CA GLU A 7 17.62 -9.77 37.93
C GLU A 7 16.78 -8.82 38.80
N LEU A 8 15.75 -8.19 38.24
CA LEU A 8 14.80 -7.30 38.93
C LEU A 8 13.57 -8.04 39.49
N GLY A 9 13.54 -9.37 39.33
CA GLY A 9 12.40 -10.22 39.70
C GLY A 9 11.56 -10.67 38.50
N LYS A 10 10.39 -11.25 38.79
CA LYS A 10 9.47 -11.80 37.77
C LYS A 10 8.69 -10.68 37.08
N GLY A 11 8.77 -10.60 35.75
CA GLY A 11 8.16 -9.51 34.99
C GLY A 11 7.88 -9.82 33.52
N ARG A 12 7.49 -8.78 32.79
CA ARG A 12 7.32 -8.79 31.33
C ARG A 12 7.89 -7.49 30.77
N PRO A 13 8.36 -7.48 29.51
CA PRO A 13 8.78 -6.24 28.87
C PRO A 13 7.60 -5.25 28.78
N GLY A 14 7.92 -3.96 28.84
CA GLY A 14 6.99 -2.91 28.43
C GLY A 14 6.92 -2.83 26.91
N TRP A 15 5.76 -2.47 26.37
CA TRP A 15 5.53 -2.42 24.91
C TRP A 15 6.61 -1.66 24.14
N HIS A 16 7.11 -0.52 24.66
CA HIS A 16 8.11 0.29 23.97
C HIS A 16 9.50 -0.35 23.91
N ILE A 17 9.94 -1.03 24.98
CA ILE A 17 11.30 -1.61 25.04
C ILE A 17 11.44 -2.81 24.10
N GLU A 18 10.34 -3.49 23.78
CA GLU A 18 10.32 -4.60 22.83
C GLU A 18 10.82 -4.15 21.45
N CYS A 19 10.26 -3.07 20.91
CA CYS A 19 10.65 -2.53 19.60
C CYS A 19 12.10 -2.03 19.61
N SER A 20 12.52 -1.31 20.65
CA SER A 20 13.91 -0.86 20.79
C SER A 20 14.88 -2.04 20.75
N ALA A 21 14.68 -3.04 21.61
CA ALA A 21 15.57 -4.21 21.69
C ALA A 21 15.62 -5.02 20.40
N MET A 22 14.47 -5.25 19.75
CA MET A 22 14.41 -6.02 18.51
C MET A 22 15.04 -5.28 17.33
N CYS A 23 14.74 -3.99 17.15
CA CYS A 23 15.33 -3.19 16.09
C CYS A 23 16.86 -3.15 16.21
N THR A 24 17.39 -2.88 17.42
CA THR A 24 18.83 -2.86 17.64
C THR A 24 19.48 -4.20 17.34
N LYS A 25 18.88 -5.31 17.78
CA LYS A 25 19.41 -6.66 17.55
C LYS A 25 19.53 -7.01 16.07
N HIS A 26 18.56 -6.61 15.25
CA HIS A 26 18.46 -7.05 13.86
C HIS A 26 19.01 -6.05 12.85
N LEU A 27 18.95 -4.75 13.15
CA LEU A 27 19.30 -3.67 12.23
C LEU A 27 20.50 -2.84 12.72
N GLY A 28 20.99 -3.10 13.93
CA GLY A 28 22.02 -2.30 14.59
C GLY A 28 21.45 -1.08 15.32
N THR A 29 22.33 -0.31 15.97
CA THR A 29 21.96 0.90 16.73
C THR A 29 21.46 2.02 15.82
N ARG A 30 21.72 1.94 14.50
CA ARG A 30 21.22 2.86 13.47
C ARG A 30 20.75 2.11 12.24
N PHE A 31 19.62 2.54 11.71
CA PHE A 31 19.02 2.02 10.48
C PHE A 31 18.27 3.11 9.70
N ASP A 32 17.86 2.81 8.47
CA ASP A 32 17.36 3.84 7.56
C ASP A 32 15.92 4.27 7.83
N ILE A 33 15.00 3.31 7.97
CA ILE A 33 13.56 3.57 7.96
C ILE A 33 12.84 2.85 9.11
N HIS A 34 12.03 3.59 9.87
CA HIS A 34 11.09 3.06 10.86
C HIS A 34 9.66 3.42 10.46
N VAL A 35 8.77 2.43 10.41
CA VAL A 35 7.38 2.62 9.97
C VAL A 35 6.37 2.39 11.10
N GLY A 36 5.21 3.03 11.05
CA GLY A 36 4.11 2.76 11.99
C GLY A 36 2.82 3.47 11.61
N GLY A 37 1.77 3.31 12.42
CA GLY A 37 0.57 4.15 12.32
C GLY A 37 0.84 5.52 12.95
N VAL A 38 0.07 6.55 12.58
CA VAL A 38 0.18 7.88 13.18
C VAL A 38 0.00 7.87 14.70
N ASP A 39 -0.80 6.94 15.25
CA ASP A 39 -0.95 6.75 16.70
C ASP A 39 0.36 6.28 17.37
N ASN A 40 1.29 5.69 16.62
CA ASN A 40 2.57 5.26 17.16
C ASN A 40 3.58 6.42 17.28
N ILE A 41 3.32 7.61 16.72
CA ILE A 41 4.22 8.77 16.90
C ILE A 41 4.44 9.01 18.40
N PHE A 42 3.35 9.18 19.14
CA PHE A 42 3.36 9.37 20.58
C PHE A 42 2.38 8.41 21.28
N PRO A 43 2.78 7.76 22.38
CA PRO A 43 4.09 7.81 23.02
C PRO A 43 5.10 6.82 22.43
N HIS A 44 4.67 5.94 21.51
CA HIS A 44 5.42 4.72 21.22
C HIS A 44 6.80 4.97 20.56
N HIS A 45 6.85 5.63 19.40
CA HIS A 45 8.09 5.89 18.68
C HIS A 45 8.96 6.94 19.37
N GLU A 46 8.35 7.91 20.06
CA GLU A 46 9.11 8.86 20.89
C GLU A 46 9.81 8.15 22.05
N THR A 47 9.18 7.15 22.67
CA THR A 47 9.83 6.31 23.68
C THR A 47 10.90 5.41 23.09
N VAL A 48 10.68 4.83 21.90
CA VAL A 48 11.71 4.04 21.20
C VAL A 48 12.95 4.89 20.90
N MET A 49 12.75 6.14 20.47
CA MET A 49 13.82 7.10 20.24
C MET A 49 14.56 7.41 21.55
N ALA A 50 13.84 7.73 22.62
CA ALA A 50 14.43 8.02 23.93
C ALA A 50 15.22 6.83 24.51
N GLN A 51 14.72 5.61 24.38
CA GLN A 51 15.38 4.39 24.86
C GLN A 51 16.68 4.12 24.10
N ASN A 52 16.65 4.21 22.76
CA ASN A 52 17.86 4.01 21.96
C ASN A 52 18.88 5.13 22.17
N PHE A 53 18.44 6.38 22.23
CA PHE A 53 19.32 7.51 22.51
C PHE A 53 19.94 7.39 23.92
N GLY A 54 19.15 7.01 24.92
CA GLY A 54 19.65 6.78 26.28
C GLY A 54 20.65 5.63 26.38
N ALA A 55 20.49 4.57 25.58
CA ALA A 55 21.38 3.41 25.59
C ALA A 55 22.66 3.60 24.75
N PHE A 56 22.57 4.31 23.61
CA PHE A 56 23.63 4.34 22.59
C PHE A 56 24.09 5.75 22.19
N GLY A 57 23.43 6.79 22.67
CA GLY A 57 23.78 8.19 22.39
C GLY A 57 23.40 8.69 20.99
N GLU A 58 22.61 7.93 20.22
CA GLU A 58 22.23 8.28 18.86
C GLU A 58 20.78 7.87 18.54
N ASN A 59 20.17 8.56 17.56
CA ASN A 59 18.82 8.24 17.10
C ASN A 59 18.83 6.96 16.25
N PRO A 60 17.87 6.03 16.47
CA PRO A 60 17.92 4.72 15.84
C PRO A 60 17.57 4.73 14.35
N SER A 61 16.76 5.70 13.89
CA SER A 61 16.31 5.76 12.50
C SER A 61 16.46 7.14 11.87
N LYS A 62 16.86 7.18 10.59
CA LYS A 62 16.99 8.41 9.79
C LYS A 62 15.63 8.91 9.30
N TYR A 63 14.73 8.01 8.90
CA TYR A 63 13.42 8.35 8.36
C TYR A 63 12.30 7.63 9.11
N TRP A 64 11.28 8.39 9.49
CA TRP A 64 10.09 7.86 10.17
C TRP A 64 8.88 8.06 9.27
N LEU A 65 8.22 6.96 8.90
CA LEU A 65 7.07 6.97 7.99
C LEU A 65 5.83 6.51 8.74
N HIS A 66 4.82 7.39 8.81
CA HIS A 66 3.59 7.12 9.54
C HIS A 66 2.36 7.16 8.64
N THR A 67 1.60 6.07 8.62
CA THR A 67 0.32 6.00 7.91
C THR A 67 -0.76 6.77 8.67
N ARG A 68 -1.61 7.50 7.97
CA ARG A 68 -2.77 8.16 8.60
C ARG A 68 -3.90 7.16 8.83
N HIS A 69 -4.84 7.56 9.69
CA HIS A 69 -6.03 6.74 9.95
C HIS A 69 -6.87 6.51 8.71
N LEU A 70 -7.42 5.30 8.66
CA LEU A 70 -8.62 4.99 7.91
C LEU A 70 -9.85 5.53 8.66
N MET A 71 -10.67 6.28 7.94
CA MET A 71 -11.97 6.75 8.39
C MET A 71 -13.06 5.86 7.81
N ILE A 72 -14.23 5.78 8.44
CA ILE A 72 -15.40 5.04 7.98
C ILE A 72 -16.57 6.03 7.94
N ASP A 73 -17.09 6.29 6.75
CA ASP A 73 -18.18 7.25 6.51
C ASP A 73 -17.92 8.63 7.19
N GLY A 74 -16.68 9.11 7.06
CA GLY A 74 -16.21 10.39 7.60
C GLY A 74 -15.85 10.37 9.08
N ARG A 75 -16.04 9.25 9.79
CA ARG A 75 -15.81 9.12 11.24
C ARG A 75 -14.61 8.22 11.55
N LYS A 76 -13.99 8.42 12.71
CA LYS A 76 -12.92 7.51 13.17
C LYS A 76 -13.51 6.12 13.35
N MET A 77 -12.79 5.09 12.94
CA MET A 77 -13.19 3.70 13.15
C MET A 77 -13.17 3.38 14.66
N SER A 78 -14.24 2.80 15.19
CA SER A 78 -14.27 2.31 16.58
C SER A 78 -15.26 1.16 16.75
N LYS A 79 -14.96 0.24 17.67
CA LYS A 79 -15.89 -0.85 18.01
C LYS A 79 -17.16 -0.32 18.68
N SER A 80 -17.06 0.69 19.54
CA SER A 80 -18.19 1.25 20.28
C SER A 80 -19.21 1.96 19.39
N MET A 81 -18.78 2.58 18.29
CA MET A 81 -19.69 3.19 17.30
C MET A 81 -20.25 2.17 16.30
N GLY A 82 -19.87 0.89 16.39
CA GLY A 82 -20.30 -0.15 15.46
C GLY A 82 -19.82 0.03 14.01
N ASN A 83 -18.91 0.98 13.75
CA ASN A 83 -18.39 1.31 12.42
C ASN A 83 -17.00 0.70 12.17
N PHE A 84 -16.77 -0.51 12.69
CA PHE A 84 -15.51 -1.25 12.58
C PHE A 84 -15.74 -2.49 11.73
N TYR A 85 -14.93 -2.65 10.68
CA TYR A 85 -14.95 -3.82 9.81
C TYR A 85 -13.57 -4.48 9.81
N THR A 86 -13.53 -5.78 10.06
CA THR A 86 -12.34 -6.58 9.80
C THR A 86 -12.28 -6.97 8.32
N LEU A 87 -11.09 -7.39 7.88
CA LEU A 87 -10.95 -7.99 6.54
C LEU A 87 -11.91 -9.18 6.37
N ARG A 88 -12.07 -10.03 7.40
CA ARG A 88 -12.98 -11.19 7.33
C ARG A 88 -14.42 -10.75 7.09
N ASP A 89 -14.89 -9.72 7.80
CA ASP A 89 -16.24 -9.19 7.65
C ASP A 89 -16.50 -8.72 6.21
N LEU A 90 -15.51 -8.11 5.56
CA LEU A 90 -15.61 -7.66 4.17
C LEU A 90 -15.61 -8.83 3.18
N LEU A 91 -14.79 -9.86 3.44
CA LEU A 91 -14.77 -11.07 2.60
C LEU A 91 -16.08 -11.86 2.72
N GLU A 92 -16.64 -11.99 3.91
CA GLU A 92 -17.94 -12.63 4.16
C GLU A 92 -19.10 -11.89 3.49
N LYS A 93 -18.96 -10.57 3.26
CA LYS A 93 -19.88 -9.76 2.47
C LYS A 93 -19.74 -9.95 0.95
N GLY A 94 -18.77 -10.74 0.50
CA GLY A 94 -18.54 -11.04 -0.91
C GLY A 94 -17.58 -10.08 -1.63
N TYR A 95 -16.91 -9.17 -0.91
CA TYR A 95 -15.92 -8.29 -1.54
C TYR A 95 -14.62 -9.04 -1.81
N MET A 96 -14.08 -8.87 -3.02
CA MET A 96 -12.81 -9.49 -3.39
C MET A 96 -11.63 -8.83 -2.65
N PRO A 97 -10.63 -9.62 -2.19
CA PRO A 97 -9.45 -9.06 -1.50
C PRO A 97 -8.72 -7.98 -2.29
N MET A 98 -8.65 -8.11 -3.62
CA MET A 98 -7.94 -7.15 -4.47
C MET A 98 -8.72 -5.84 -4.64
N VAL A 99 -10.05 -5.86 -4.59
CA VAL A 99 -10.87 -4.64 -4.58
C VAL A 99 -10.64 -3.86 -3.28
N ILE A 100 -10.58 -4.56 -2.14
CA ILE A 100 -10.24 -3.96 -0.84
C ILE A 100 -8.83 -3.36 -0.89
N LYS A 101 -7.86 -4.10 -1.42
CA LYS A 101 -6.47 -3.61 -1.56
C LYS A 101 -6.38 -2.40 -2.47
N TYR A 102 -7.06 -2.41 -3.62
CA TYR A 102 -7.12 -1.28 -4.54
C TYR A 102 -7.65 -0.02 -3.83
N MET A 103 -8.76 -0.16 -3.11
CA MET A 103 -9.34 0.94 -2.33
C MET A 103 -8.36 1.49 -1.29
N LEU A 104 -7.64 0.63 -0.56
CA LEU A 104 -6.64 1.06 0.41
C LEU A 104 -5.44 1.79 -0.22
N LEU A 105 -5.10 1.46 -1.46
CA LEU A 105 -4.03 2.10 -2.24
C LEU A 105 -4.47 3.37 -2.96
N SER A 106 -5.78 3.63 -3.09
CA SER A 106 -6.38 4.78 -3.81
C SER A 106 -5.99 6.15 -3.26
N MET A 107 -5.34 6.19 -2.09
CA MET A 107 -4.88 7.39 -1.43
C MET A 107 -3.46 7.21 -0.90
N SER A 108 -2.63 8.25 -1.00
CA SER A 108 -1.30 8.26 -0.39
C SER A 108 -1.39 7.95 1.11
N TYR A 109 -0.46 7.12 1.61
CA TYR A 109 -0.40 6.68 3.01
C TYR A 109 -0.38 7.83 4.03
N ARG A 110 0.03 9.03 3.61
CA ARG A 110 0.10 10.25 4.45
C ARG A 110 -1.20 11.02 4.54
N ARG A 111 -2.25 10.58 3.84
CA ARG A 111 -3.59 11.18 3.87
C ARG A 111 -4.57 10.22 4.52
N ARG A 112 -5.58 10.78 5.18
CA ARG A 112 -6.68 9.98 5.71
C ARG A 112 -7.49 9.45 4.53
N LEU A 113 -7.64 8.13 4.45
CA LEU A 113 -8.55 7.50 3.50
C LEU A 113 -9.92 7.42 4.16
N ASN A 114 -10.97 7.80 3.43
CA ASN A 114 -12.34 7.59 3.87
C ASN A 114 -12.90 6.33 3.22
N PHE A 115 -13.11 5.30 4.03
CA PHE A 115 -13.73 4.06 3.58
C PHE A 115 -15.25 4.17 3.60
N THR A 116 -15.85 3.82 2.48
CA THR A 116 -17.30 3.71 2.27
C THR A 116 -17.55 2.49 1.39
N PHE A 117 -18.71 1.85 1.51
CA PHE A 117 -19.06 0.73 0.62
C PHE A 117 -19.19 1.17 -0.84
N HIS A 118 -19.71 2.37 -1.08
CA HIS A 118 -19.75 2.94 -2.42
C HIS A 118 -18.35 3.12 -3.04
N GLY A 119 -17.40 3.64 -2.27
CA GLY A 119 -16.01 3.74 -2.72
C GLY A 119 -15.34 2.38 -2.95
N LEU A 120 -15.80 1.33 -2.27
CA LEU A 120 -15.36 -0.04 -2.50
C LEU A 120 -15.94 -0.60 -3.81
N GLU A 121 -17.19 -0.28 -4.14
CA GLU A 121 -17.82 -0.61 -5.43
C GLU A 121 -17.09 0.09 -6.58
N GLU A 122 -16.85 1.41 -6.47
CA GLU A 122 -16.07 2.17 -7.47
C GLU A 122 -14.66 1.60 -7.68
N ALA A 123 -14.01 1.16 -6.60
CA ALA A 123 -12.71 0.49 -6.69
C ALA A 123 -12.80 -0.84 -7.47
N GLY A 124 -13.91 -1.57 -7.31
CA GLY A 124 -14.20 -2.79 -8.05
C GLY A 124 -14.32 -2.54 -9.54
N GLU A 125 -15.13 -1.57 -9.94
CA GLU A 125 -15.33 -1.19 -11.34
C GLU A 125 -14.02 -0.75 -12.02
N LYS A 126 -13.20 0.04 -11.32
CA LYS A 126 -11.89 0.49 -11.83
C LYS A 126 -10.93 -0.67 -12.01
N LEU A 127 -10.88 -1.58 -11.04
CA LEU A 127 -10.02 -2.76 -11.12
C LEU A 127 -10.46 -3.69 -12.25
N GLU A 128 -11.76 -3.96 -12.37
CA GLU A 128 -12.33 -4.76 -13.46
C GLU A 128 -11.98 -4.16 -14.83
N LYS A 129 -12.11 -2.84 -15.00
CA LYS A 129 -11.74 -2.15 -16.25
C LYS A 129 -10.27 -2.37 -16.61
N ILE A 130 -9.36 -2.35 -15.63
CA ILE A 130 -7.94 -2.64 -15.85
C ILE A 130 -7.75 -4.09 -16.31
N HIS A 131 -8.43 -5.06 -15.67
CA HIS A 131 -8.41 -6.46 -16.10
C HIS A 131 -8.94 -6.63 -17.53
N CYS A 132 -10.06 -6.00 -17.88
CA CYS A 132 -10.63 -6.04 -19.23
C CYS A 132 -9.65 -5.48 -20.27
N ALA A 133 -8.97 -4.36 -19.97
CA ALA A 133 -7.96 -3.79 -20.85
C ALA A 133 -6.81 -4.76 -21.09
N ILE A 134 -6.30 -5.41 -20.04
CA ILE A 134 -5.22 -6.41 -20.14
C ILE A 134 -5.67 -7.60 -21.00
N GLU A 135 -6.87 -8.14 -20.77
CA GLU A 135 -7.41 -9.26 -21.55
C GLU A 135 -7.63 -8.91 -23.02
N ARG A 136 -8.07 -7.69 -23.31
CA ARG A 136 -8.21 -7.19 -24.67
C ARG A 136 -6.85 -7.08 -25.37
N ILE A 137 -5.85 -6.50 -24.70
CA ILE A 137 -4.50 -6.38 -25.26
C ILE A 137 -3.84 -7.73 -25.51
N LYS A 138 -4.06 -8.74 -24.66
CA LYS A 138 -3.58 -10.11 -24.92
C LYS A 138 -4.10 -10.71 -26.24
N ARG A 139 -5.23 -10.22 -26.74
CA ARG A 139 -5.91 -10.73 -27.95
C ARG A 139 -5.78 -9.80 -29.16
N ALA A 140 -5.15 -8.64 -29.00
CA ALA A 140 -5.02 -7.64 -30.07
C ALA A 140 -4.19 -8.18 -31.25
N LYS A 141 -4.62 -7.83 -32.47
CA LYS A 141 -3.97 -8.22 -33.73
C LYS A 141 -3.91 -7.07 -34.74
N GLY A 142 -3.98 -5.84 -34.25
CA GLY A 142 -4.05 -4.67 -35.09
C GLY A 142 -2.67 -4.16 -35.50
N PHE A 143 -2.61 -2.86 -35.74
CA PHE A 143 -1.44 -2.20 -36.35
C PHE A 143 -1.06 -0.90 -35.65
N ASP A 144 -1.73 -0.54 -34.55
CA ASP A 144 -1.42 0.70 -33.83
C ASP A 144 -0.07 0.59 -33.11
N ASP A 145 0.85 1.52 -33.40
CA ASP A 145 2.08 1.72 -32.61
C ASP A 145 1.75 2.56 -31.37
N VAL A 146 1.77 1.89 -30.22
CA VAL A 146 1.45 2.49 -28.91
C VAL A 146 2.57 2.30 -27.90
N GLU A 147 3.77 1.94 -28.35
CA GLU A 147 4.94 1.76 -27.48
C GLU A 147 5.24 3.02 -26.67
N LYS A 148 5.16 4.19 -27.31
CA LYS A 148 5.37 5.49 -26.65
C LYS A 148 4.36 5.76 -25.53
N ILE A 149 3.13 5.25 -25.64
CA ILE A 149 2.10 5.41 -24.59
C ILE A 149 2.51 4.60 -23.36
N ALA A 150 2.93 3.35 -23.56
CA ALA A 150 3.39 2.47 -22.48
C ALA A 150 4.62 3.07 -21.76
N MET A 151 5.63 3.50 -22.50
CA MET A 151 6.83 4.13 -21.93
C MET A 151 6.52 5.41 -21.14
N LYS A 152 5.64 6.26 -21.68
CA LYS A 152 5.22 7.51 -21.00
C LYS A 152 4.46 7.20 -19.71
N ALA A 153 3.59 6.18 -19.72
CA ALA A 153 2.87 5.75 -18.53
C ALA A 153 3.83 5.24 -17.46
N LEU A 154 4.81 4.39 -17.81
CA LEU A 154 5.80 3.89 -16.88
C LEU A 154 6.63 5.01 -16.24
N LYS A 155 7.13 5.95 -17.05
CA LYS A 155 7.90 7.10 -16.53
C LYS A 155 7.08 7.99 -15.61
N LYS A 156 5.80 8.20 -15.92
CA LYS A 156 4.88 8.93 -15.01
C LYS A 156 4.70 8.16 -13.70
N PHE A 157 4.53 6.83 -13.78
CA PHE A 157 4.33 5.97 -12.62
C PHE A 157 5.54 6.00 -11.69
N GLU A 158 6.74 5.83 -12.22
CA GLU A 158 8.00 5.96 -11.45
C GLU A 158 8.06 7.32 -10.75
N LYS A 159 7.81 8.41 -11.48
CA LYS A 159 7.84 9.76 -10.92
C LYS A 159 6.90 9.96 -9.73
N VAL A 160 5.68 9.39 -9.77
CA VAL A 160 4.73 9.55 -8.66
C VAL A 160 5.01 8.59 -7.50
N MET A 161 5.62 7.43 -7.77
CA MET A 161 6.10 6.53 -6.73
C MET A 161 7.33 7.11 -6.00
N ASP A 162 8.23 7.77 -6.73
CA ASP A 162 9.38 8.50 -6.16
C ASP A 162 8.94 9.72 -5.33
N ASP A 163 7.78 10.31 -5.64
CA ASP A 163 7.13 11.37 -4.86
C ASP A 163 6.44 10.78 -3.61
N ASN A 164 7.26 10.22 -2.72
CA ASN A 164 6.83 9.72 -1.42
C ASN A 164 5.67 8.69 -1.54
N LEU A 165 5.84 7.71 -2.44
CA LEU A 165 4.97 6.55 -2.61
C LEU A 165 3.50 6.97 -2.83
N ASP A 166 3.23 7.90 -3.77
CA ASP A 166 1.87 8.35 -4.07
C ASP A 166 1.09 7.31 -4.87
N THR A 167 0.63 6.27 -4.17
CA THR A 167 -0.11 5.13 -4.74
C THR A 167 -1.43 5.55 -5.37
N GLY A 168 -2.07 6.64 -4.88
CA GLY A 168 -3.30 7.16 -5.47
C GLY A 168 -3.08 7.68 -6.88
N LYS A 169 -2.02 8.48 -7.08
CA LYS A 169 -1.62 8.90 -8.43
C LYS A 169 -1.12 7.73 -9.28
N ALA A 170 -0.42 6.77 -8.67
CA ALA A 170 0.08 5.59 -9.38
C ALA A 170 -1.06 4.74 -9.96
N LEU A 171 -2.12 4.52 -9.18
CA LEU A 171 -3.35 3.87 -9.65
C LEU A 171 -4.02 4.68 -10.76
N LYS A 172 -4.05 6.01 -10.62
CA LYS A 172 -4.62 6.86 -11.66
C LYS A 172 -3.90 6.71 -13.01
N ILE A 173 -2.58 6.56 -13.00
CA ILE A 173 -1.79 6.32 -14.22
C ILE A 173 -2.11 4.96 -14.83
N MET A 174 -2.35 3.94 -14.01
CA MET A 174 -2.78 2.63 -14.47
C MET A 174 -4.17 2.68 -15.12
N GLU A 175 -5.12 3.41 -14.50
CA GLU A 175 -6.44 3.69 -15.09
C GLU A 175 -6.31 4.43 -16.43
N GLU A 176 -5.51 5.49 -16.49
CA GLU A 176 -5.27 6.27 -17.71
C GLU A 176 -4.69 5.41 -18.84
N LEU A 177 -3.76 4.50 -18.51
CA LEU A 177 -3.20 3.56 -19.48
C LEU A 177 -4.27 2.59 -19.96
N SER A 178 -5.07 2.01 -19.07
CA SER A 178 -6.19 1.14 -19.43
C SER A 178 -7.19 1.85 -20.35
N ASP A 179 -7.55 3.09 -20.05
CA ASP A 179 -8.48 3.88 -20.86
C ASP A 179 -7.92 4.18 -22.25
N ALA A 180 -6.65 4.57 -22.33
CA ALA A 180 -5.98 4.85 -23.60
C ALA A 180 -5.97 3.62 -24.50
N VAL A 181 -5.64 2.45 -23.96
CA VAL A 181 -5.50 1.23 -24.76
C VAL A 181 -6.84 0.61 -25.12
N MET A 182 -7.91 0.84 -24.34
CA MET A 182 -9.26 0.32 -24.61
C MET A 182 -9.86 0.82 -25.94
N GLY A 183 -9.40 1.94 -26.47
CA GLY A 183 -9.81 2.46 -27.78
C GLY A 183 -8.92 2.06 -28.97
N MET A 184 -7.82 1.33 -28.71
CA MET A 184 -6.76 1.05 -29.70
C MET A 184 -6.67 -0.43 -30.03
N GLU A 185 -6.15 -0.79 -31.20
CA GLU A 185 -5.86 -2.17 -31.59
C GLU A 185 -4.36 -2.31 -31.93
N PRO A 186 -3.51 -2.50 -30.91
CA PRO A 186 -2.07 -2.48 -31.12
C PRO A 186 -1.53 -3.69 -31.87
N ASP A 187 -0.38 -3.47 -32.52
CA ASP A 187 0.42 -4.55 -33.09
C ASP A 187 1.00 -5.47 -31.99
N LYS A 188 1.62 -6.58 -32.40
CA LYS A 188 2.19 -7.58 -31.48
C LYS A 188 3.30 -7.03 -30.58
N GLY A 189 4.22 -6.22 -31.12
CA GLY A 189 5.31 -5.61 -30.37
C GLY A 189 4.79 -4.60 -29.36
N SER A 190 3.90 -3.72 -29.79
CA SER A 190 3.21 -2.74 -28.95
C SER A 190 2.41 -3.41 -27.82
N SER A 191 1.70 -4.50 -28.12
CA SER A 191 0.96 -5.30 -27.13
C SER A 191 1.88 -5.88 -26.05
N ILE A 192 3.04 -6.41 -26.44
CA ILE A 192 4.05 -6.92 -25.49
C ILE A 192 4.50 -5.79 -24.54
N LYS A 193 4.80 -4.60 -25.07
CA LYS A 193 5.25 -3.45 -24.26
C LYS A 193 4.20 -2.93 -23.28
N ILE A 194 2.94 -2.89 -23.68
CA ILE A 194 1.85 -2.52 -22.76
C ILE A 194 1.73 -3.56 -21.63
N LEU A 195 1.75 -4.85 -21.95
CA LEU A 195 1.62 -5.91 -20.96
C LEU A 195 2.84 -5.95 -20.01
N GLU A 196 4.05 -5.73 -20.50
CA GLU A 196 5.26 -5.54 -19.67
C GLU A 196 5.08 -4.37 -18.70
N THR A 197 4.56 -3.24 -19.19
CA THR A 197 4.29 -2.06 -18.36
C THR A 197 3.30 -2.36 -17.24
N PHE A 198 2.17 -3.01 -17.55
CA PHE A 198 1.22 -3.43 -16.50
C PHE A 198 1.84 -4.42 -15.52
N ARG A 199 2.71 -5.35 -15.95
CA ARG A 199 3.41 -6.27 -15.05
C ARG A 199 4.34 -5.55 -14.09
N ILE A 200 5.05 -4.53 -14.55
CA ILE A 200 5.95 -3.73 -13.69
C ILE A 200 5.12 -2.96 -12.66
N MET A 201 4.02 -2.32 -13.08
CA MET A 201 3.16 -1.62 -12.13
C MET A 201 2.49 -2.58 -11.12
N ASP A 202 2.06 -3.75 -11.58
CA ASP A 202 1.43 -4.78 -10.74
C ASP A 202 2.44 -5.47 -9.80
N SER A 203 3.72 -5.58 -10.17
CA SER A 203 4.72 -6.14 -9.25
C SER A 203 4.97 -5.24 -8.04
N ILE A 204 4.70 -3.94 -8.18
CA ILE A 204 4.84 -2.94 -7.12
C ILE A 204 3.54 -2.80 -6.31
N LEU A 205 2.38 -2.67 -6.99
CA LEU A 205 1.10 -2.48 -6.32
C LEU A 205 0.48 -3.80 -5.83
N GLY A 206 0.81 -4.92 -6.47
CA GLY A 206 0.39 -6.27 -6.11
C GLY A 206 -1.13 -6.48 -6.19
N LEU A 207 -1.75 -6.05 -7.28
CA LEU A 207 -3.20 -6.17 -7.53
C LEU A 207 -3.57 -7.49 -8.22
N SER A 208 -2.58 -8.32 -8.58
CA SER A 208 -2.78 -9.63 -9.22
C SER A 208 -3.48 -9.52 -10.57
N LEU A 209 -3.15 -8.51 -11.37
CA LEU A 209 -3.85 -8.15 -12.61
C LEU A 209 -3.83 -9.23 -13.70
N PHE A 210 -2.91 -10.20 -13.59
CA PHE A 210 -2.75 -11.29 -14.55
C PHE A 210 -3.42 -12.60 -14.11
N LYS A 211 -4.09 -12.60 -12.95
CA LYS A 211 -5.00 -13.68 -12.56
C LYS A 211 -6.40 -13.38 -13.09
N PRO A 212 -7.26 -14.40 -13.26
CA PRO A 212 -8.69 -14.17 -13.50
C PRO A 212 -9.25 -13.26 -12.42
N PHE A 213 -10.03 -12.26 -12.84
CA PHE A 213 -10.83 -11.43 -11.95
C PHE A 213 -12.01 -12.28 -11.43
#